data_AF-A0A6G2U8H4-F1
#
_entry.id   AF-A0A6G2U8H4-F1
#
_cell.length_a   1.000
_cell.length_b   1.000
_cell.length_c   1.000
_cell.angle_alpha   90.00
_cell.angle_beta   90.00
_cell.angle_gamma   90.00
#
_symmetry.space_group_name_H-M   'P 1'
#
loop_
_entity.id
_entity.type
_entity.pdbx_description
1 polymer ?
#
loop_
_entity_poly.entity_id
_entity_poly.type
_entity_poly.pdbx_seq_one_letter_code
_entity_poly.pdbx_strand_id
1 'polypeptide(L)'
;MSDVAAVTWTTYVGGRPVEVPATIEGIRATLDEADTEAYDADVLRTPAQDLHRVLARWALPAEAEDEDDTVVARLRAGDFSGCVPQDGDERRTGVA
;
A
#
# COMPACT_ATOMS: atom_id res chain seq x y z
N MET A 1 17.96 17.05 18.57
CA MET A 1 17.06 16.00 18.10
C MET A 1 15.70 16.31 18.68
N SER A 2 14.92 17.12 17.96
CA SER A 2 13.59 17.49 18.43
C SER A 2 12.71 16.25 18.41
N ASP A 3 11.99 16.06 19.50
CA ASP A 3 10.78 15.26 19.61
C ASP A 3 9.78 15.77 18.57
N VAL A 4 9.95 15.34 17.32
CA VAL A 4 8.92 15.49 16.31
C VAL A 4 7.85 14.52 16.78
N ALA A 5 6.80 15.03 17.43
CA ALA A 5 5.59 14.26 17.69
C ALA A 5 5.33 13.40 16.45
N ALA A 6 5.33 12.07 16.62
CA ALA A 6 5.39 11.12 15.51
C ALA A 6 4.36 11.53 14.46
N VAL A 7 4.82 12.14 13.36
CA VAL A 7 3.89 12.62 12.32
C VAL A 7 3.37 11.35 11.67
N THR A 8 2.07 11.11 11.83
CA THR A 8 1.38 9.96 11.27
C THR A 8 0.34 10.42 10.26
N TRP A 9 -0.06 9.49 9.40
CA TRP A 9 -1.29 9.59 8.61
C TRP A 9 -2.15 8.35 8.87
N THR A 10 -3.46 8.49 8.69
CA THR A 10 -4.40 7.39 8.86
C THR A 10 -4.72 6.76 7.50
N THR A 11 -4.59 5.45 7.42
CA THR A 11 -5.08 4.61 6.31
C THR A 11 -6.03 3.54 6.86
N TYR A 12 -6.62 2.72 5.99
CA TYR A 12 -7.49 1.62 6.38
C TYR A 12 -6.91 0.29 5.88
N VAL A 13 -6.76 -0.68 6.78
CA VAL A 13 -6.33 -2.05 6.49
C VAL A 13 -7.35 -3.00 7.08
N GLY A 14 -7.92 -3.89 6.27
CA GLY A 14 -9.03 -4.77 6.64
C GLY A 14 -10.24 -4.01 7.18
N GLY A 15 -10.52 -2.82 6.62
CA GLY A 15 -11.60 -1.93 7.05
C GLY A 15 -11.40 -1.26 8.42
N ARG A 16 -10.21 -1.37 9.04
CA ARG A 16 -9.90 -0.74 10.32
C ARG A 16 -8.92 0.42 10.11
N PRO A 17 -9.09 1.56 10.82
CA PRO A 17 -8.14 2.64 10.73
C PRO A 17 -6.81 2.23 11.36
N VAL A 18 -5.71 2.50 10.65
CA VAL A 18 -4.34 2.27 11.10
C VAL A 18 -3.57 3.58 10.93
N GLU A 19 -2.87 4.00 11.97
CA GLU A 19 -1.90 5.10 11.90
C GLU A 19 -0.54 4.55 11.50
N VAL A 20 0.09 5.16 10.51
CA VAL A 20 1.45 4.78 10.11
C VAL A 20 2.36 6.02 10.01
N PRO A 21 3.69 5.85 10.11
CA PRO A 21 4.63 6.97 10.06
C PRO A 21 4.55 7.75 8.74
N ALA A 22 4.65 9.07 8.82
CA ALA A 22 4.55 9.98 7.68
C ALA A 22 5.84 10.80 7.43
N THR A 23 6.96 10.37 8.02
CA THR A 23 8.29 10.93 7.72
C THR A 23 9.21 9.83 7.20
N ILE A 24 10.20 10.20 6.39
CA ILE A 24 11.21 9.27 5.88
C ILE A 24 11.91 8.55 7.04
N GLU A 25 12.35 9.32 8.06
CA GLU A 25 12.98 8.75 9.26
C GLU A 25 12.04 7.85 10.06
N GLY A 26 10.77 8.24 10.20
CA GLY A 26 9.78 7.47 10.94
C GLY A 26 9.44 6.14 10.28
N ILE A 27 9.33 6.12 8.95
CA ILE A 27 9.12 4.89 8.17
C ILE A 27 10.35 3.98 8.32
N ARG A 28 11.55 4.52 8.13
CA ARG A 28 12.80 3.75 8.28
C ARG A 28 12.92 3.12 9.67
N ALA A 29 12.45 3.80 10.72
CA ALA A 29 12.53 3.32 12.10
C ALA A 29 11.61 2.11 12.41
N THR A 30 10.63 1.80 11.55
CA THR A 30 9.74 0.64 11.72
C THR A 30 10.21 -0.60 10.97
N LEU A 31 11.21 -0.48 10.11
CA LEU A 31 11.70 -1.58 9.27
C LEU A 31 12.72 -2.45 10.01
N ASP A 32 12.80 -3.71 9.61
CA ASP A 32 13.90 -4.58 10.03
C ASP A 32 15.20 -4.25 9.28
N GLU A 33 16.30 -4.93 9.64
CA GLU A 33 17.61 -4.64 9.05
C GLU A 33 17.67 -4.96 7.55
N ALA A 34 16.98 -6.01 7.10
CA ALA A 34 16.98 -6.40 5.69
C ALA A 34 16.19 -5.40 4.84
N ASP A 35 15.03 -4.96 5.35
CA ASP A 35 14.16 -4.01 4.67
C ASP A 35 14.73 -2.59 4.69
N THR A 36 15.53 -2.25 5.70
CA THR A 36 16.16 -0.93 5.81
C THR A 36 17.08 -0.62 4.62
N GLU A 37 17.92 -1.58 4.20
CA GLU A 37 18.82 -1.36 3.05
C GLU A 37 18.03 -1.20 1.74
N ALA A 38 17.00 -2.02 1.54
CA ALA A 38 16.12 -1.94 0.39
C ALA A 38 15.34 -0.61 0.35
N TYR A 39 14.83 -0.18 1.50
CA TYR A 39 14.17 1.12 1.68
C TYR A 39 15.09 2.27 1.31
N ASP A 40 16.30 2.31 1.87
CA ASP A 40 17.27 3.39 1.62
C ASP A 40 17.63 3.45 0.11
N ALA A 41 17.82 2.29 -0.53
CA ALA A 41 18.09 2.21 -1.96
C ALA A 41 16.92 2.70 -2.84
N ASP A 42 15.70 2.30 -2.51
CA ASP A 42 14.49 2.71 -3.24
C ASP A 42 14.25 4.21 -3.11
N VAL A 43 14.33 4.76 -1.90
CA VAL A 43 14.15 6.19 -1.65
C VAL A 43 15.16 7.02 -2.42
N LEU A 44 16.43 6.62 -2.44
CA LEU A 44 17.50 7.36 -3.13
C LEU A 44 17.40 7.32 -4.67
N ARG A 45 16.84 6.25 -5.23
CA ARG A 45 16.74 6.05 -6.69
C ARG A 45 15.42 6.54 -7.27
N THR A 46 14.42 6.76 -6.44
CA THR A 46 13.08 7.15 -6.89
C THR A 46 13.08 8.61 -7.38
N PRO A 47 12.57 8.90 -8.59
CA PRO A 47 12.34 10.27 -9.02
C PRO A 47 11.47 11.03 -8.01
N ALA A 48 11.82 12.29 -7.72
CA ALA A 48 11.18 13.05 -6.64
C ALA A 48 9.65 13.13 -6.77
N GLN A 49 9.12 13.21 -8.00
CA GLN A 49 7.67 13.24 -8.23
C GLN A 49 6.96 11.93 -7.84
N ASP A 50 7.67 10.80 -7.82
CA ASP A 50 7.15 9.47 -7.51
C ASP A 50 7.42 9.04 -6.06
N LEU A 51 8.27 9.78 -5.33
CA LEU A 51 8.75 9.42 -3.99
C LEU A 51 7.61 9.18 -2.99
N HIS A 52 6.55 9.99 -3.06
CA HIS A 52 5.39 9.85 -2.18
C HIS A 52 4.74 8.46 -2.23
N ARG A 53 4.73 7.80 -3.40
CA ARG A 53 4.17 6.45 -3.57
C ARG A 53 5.05 5.38 -2.94
N VAL A 54 6.37 5.51 -3.12
CA VAL A 54 7.35 4.58 -2.54
C VAL A 54 7.34 4.69 -1.01
N LEU A 55 7.31 5.90 -0.47
CA LEU A 55 7.19 6.12 0.97
C LEU A 55 5.88 5.55 1.52
N ALA A 56 4.76 5.75 0.83
CA ALA A 56 3.49 5.17 1.25
C ALA A 56 3.55 3.63 1.29
N ARG A 57 4.15 2.97 0.29
CA ARG A 57 4.30 1.50 0.27
C ARG A 57 5.06 1.01 1.49
N TRP A 58 6.24 1.58 1.76
CA TRP A 58 7.08 1.17 2.88
C TRP A 58 6.49 1.53 4.26
N ALA A 59 5.56 2.47 4.33
CA ALA A 59 4.87 2.83 5.57
C ALA A 59 3.74 1.85 5.94
N LEU A 60 3.24 1.06 4.99
CA LEU A 60 2.12 0.15 5.23
C LEU A 60 2.58 -1.09 6.00
N PRO A 61 1.74 -1.61 6.90
CA PRO A 61 2.03 -2.86 7.60
C PRO A 61 1.84 -4.06 6.67
N ALA A 62 2.46 -5.20 6.98
CA ALA A 62 2.41 -6.41 6.15
C ALA A 62 0.98 -6.89 5.87
N GLU A 63 0.04 -6.67 6.81
CA GLU A 63 -1.37 -7.02 6.63
C GLU A 63 -2.04 -6.29 5.44
N ALA A 64 -1.50 -5.15 5.01
CA ALA A 64 -1.97 -4.46 3.82
C ALA A 64 -1.58 -5.20 2.53
N GLU A 65 -0.39 -5.80 2.49
CA GLU A 65 0.05 -6.61 1.35
C GLU A 65 -0.75 -7.92 1.27
N ASP A 66 -1.00 -8.57 2.41
CA ASP A 66 -1.83 -9.78 2.48
C ASP A 66 -3.27 -9.53 2.00
N GLU A 67 -3.83 -8.35 2.32
CA GLU A 67 -5.15 -7.91 1.86
C GLU A 67 -5.17 -7.76 0.33
N ASP A 68 -4.19 -7.05 -0.24
CA ASP A 68 -4.05 -6.86 -1.68
C ASP A 68 -3.89 -8.20 -2.41
N ASP A 69 -3.04 -9.09 -1.91
CA ASP A 69 -2.82 -10.42 -2.48
C ASP A 69 -4.09 -11.28 -2.47
N THR A 70 -4.87 -11.19 -1.39
CA THR A 70 -6.18 -11.86 -1.30
C THR A 70 -7.15 -11.34 -2.35
N VAL A 71 -7.22 -10.01 -2.53
CA VAL A 71 -8.06 -9.39 -3.55
C VAL A 71 -7.61 -9.82 -4.95
N VAL A 72 -6.30 -9.76 -5.23
CA VAL A 72 -5.73 -10.15 -6.53
C VAL A 72 -5.99 -11.63 -6.82
N ALA A 73 -5.84 -12.52 -5.85
CA ALA A 73 -6.13 -13.95 -6.02
C ALA A 73 -7.61 -14.20 -6.37
N ARG A 74 -8.53 -13.51 -5.70
CA ARG A 74 -9.97 -13.58 -5.97
C ARG A 74 -10.29 -13.11 -7.40
N LEU A 75 -9.72 -11.98 -7.82
CA LEU A 75 -9.89 -11.43 -9.17
C LEU A 75 -9.36 -12.39 -10.24
N ARG A 76 -8.19 -13.00 -10.01
CA ARG A 76 -7.62 -14.02 -10.91
C ARG A 76 -8.50 -15.27 -11.03
N ALA A 77 -9.23 -15.63 -9.97
CA ALA A 77 -10.21 -16.71 -9.97
C ALA A 77 -11.54 -16.34 -10.65
N GLY A 78 -11.68 -15.11 -11.14
CA GLY A 78 -12.89 -14.61 -11.80
C GLY A 78 -13.99 -14.17 -10.84
N ASP A 79 -13.70 -14.06 -9.55
CA ASP A 79 -14.63 -13.50 -8.57
C ASP A 79 -14.45 -11.97 -8.49
N PHE A 80 -15.34 -11.28 -9.20
CA PHE A 80 -15.44 -9.83 -9.27
C PHE A 80 -16.46 -9.25 -8.27
N SER A 81 -16.82 -10.00 -7.23
CA SER A 81 -17.75 -9.52 -6.20
C SER A 81 -17.27 -8.20 -5.60
N GLY A 82 -18.16 -7.20 -5.58
CA GLY A 82 -17.86 -5.85 -5.09
C GLY A 82 -17.11 -4.94 -6.07
N CYS A 83 -16.73 -5.43 -7.25
CA CYS A 83 -16.18 -4.58 -8.31
C CYS A 83 -17.29 -3.82 -9.04
N VAL A 84 -16.98 -2.60 -9.47
CA VAL A 84 -17.85 -1.80 -10.35
C VAL A 84 -17.25 -1.84 -11.76
N PRO A 85 -17.98 -2.36 -12.77
CA PRO A 85 -17.51 -2.34 -14.15
C PRO A 85 -17.26 -0.92 -14.65
N GLN A 86 -16.13 -0.68 -15.31
CA GLN A 86 -15.80 0.64 -15.86
C GLN A 86 -16.73 1.06 -17.01
N ASP A 87 -17.23 0.09 -17.79
CA ASP A 87 -18.05 0.34 -18.98
C ASP A 87 -19.56 0.46 -18.69
N GLY A 88 -19.97 0.41 -17.40
CA GLY A 88 -21.38 0.27 -17.00
C GLY A 88 -21.88 -1.19 -17.02
N ASP A 89 -23.09 -1.45 -16.50
CA ASP A 89 -23.70 -2.80 -16.37
C ASP A 89 -24.13 -3.42 -17.72
N GLU A 90 -23.38 -3.14 -18.80
CA GLU A 90 -23.46 -3.92 -20.03
C GLU A 90 -22.74 -5.24 -19.79
N ARG A 91 -23.41 -6.16 -19.08
CA ARG A 91 -22.97 -7.54 -19.01
C ARG A 91 -22.80 -8.03 -20.43
N ARG A 92 -21.55 -8.29 -20.84
CA ARG A 92 -21.27 -9.04 -22.05
C ARG A 92 -21.85 -10.43 -21.83
N THR A 93 -23.08 -10.66 -22.28
CA THR A 93 -23.66 -11.99 -22.50
C THR A 93 -22.92 -12.63 -23.67
N GLY A 94 -21.64 -12.93 -23.47
CA GLY A 94 -20.83 -13.74 -24.36
C GLY A 94 -20.84 -15.16 -23.82
N VAL A 95 -21.67 -16.00 -24.43
CA VAL A 95 -21.68 -17.46 -24.27
C VAL A 95 -20.28 -18.04 -24.52
N ALA A 96 -20.01 -19.15 -23.82
CA ALA A 96 -18.83 -20.01 -23.88
C ALA A 96 -18.24 -20.26 -25.28
#